data_AF-A0A0V0VRE7-F1
#
_entry.id   AF-A0A0V0VRE7-F1
#
_cell.length_a   1.000
_cell.length_b   1.000
_cell.length_c   1.000
_cell.angle_alpha   90.00
_cell.angle_beta   90.00
_cell.angle_gamma   90.00
#
_symmetry.space_group_name_H-M   'P 1'
#
loop_
_entity.id
_entity.type
_entity.pdbx_description
1 polymer ?
#
loop_
_entity_poly.entity_id
_entity_poly.type
_entity_poly.pdbx_seq_one_letter_code
_entity_poly.pdbx_strand_id
1 'polypeptide(L)'
;MYKCFFFRTIISALEVTIRRQKSSQDVSPSIVIDANSQKVTLTKWMTNELSSTPLSIHHYSLIYWCPKVDNASSIVSTLGRSGYLYVREMAKLRVWQKPAEWVQDYFLLRGQKLYRFEDSSCKVGKRVYNLKEDVSGCREVELDDYEFAFEMLLSVDSGTIQIACATKHEAMQWMNAILHCISEGETVGSNEHDLVACCVLITDNYLFFGQESSTVNFVRTLCIVSFDEIRCLYKCSKSACILMASFTIFRFDIVEEEAESVTQMLLSFAVESEMDDFLSQLQAQIPTLNLSPTVQSCVKCEAAAKRWKI
;
A
#
# COMPACT_ATOMS: atom_id res chain seq x y z
N MET A 1 25.17 11.07 -18.99
CA MET A 1 24.34 12.30 -19.01
C MET A 1 23.77 12.44 -17.60
N TYR A 2 24.33 13.33 -16.80
CA TYR A 2 24.08 13.38 -15.35
C TYR A 2 22.74 14.07 -15.09
N LYS A 3 21.75 13.29 -14.62
CA LYS A 3 20.45 13.83 -14.19
C LYS A 3 20.63 14.47 -12.82
N CYS A 4 20.37 15.77 -12.72
CA CYS A 4 20.36 16.50 -11.45
C CYS A 4 19.25 15.97 -10.55
N PHE A 5 19.57 15.83 -9.27
CA PHE A 5 18.65 15.46 -8.21
C PHE A 5 18.00 16.74 -7.63
N PHE A 6 17.14 16.61 -6.60
CA PHE A 6 16.55 17.66 -5.72
C PHE A 6 15.01 17.72 -5.68
N PHE A 7 14.51 17.36 -4.49
CA PHE A 7 13.11 17.25 -4.07
C PHE A 7 12.48 18.61 -3.85
N ARG A 8 11.28 18.84 -4.41
CA ARG A 8 10.27 19.83 -3.97
C ARG A 8 10.64 21.31 -3.92
N THR A 9 11.83 21.71 -3.47
CA THR A 9 12.34 23.07 -3.55
C THR A 9 12.46 23.51 -4.99
N ILE A 10 12.83 22.62 -5.93
CA ILE A 10 12.79 22.94 -7.36
C ILE A 10 11.35 23.01 -7.89
N ILE A 11 10.42 22.12 -7.52
CA ILE A 11 9.02 22.24 -8.02
C ILE A 11 8.36 23.50 -7.44
N SER A 12 8.51 23.75 -6.14
CA SER A 12 7.99 24.95 -5.49
C SER A 12 8.73 26.21 -5.95
N ALA A 13 10.05 26.18 -6.15
CA ALA A 13 10.80 27.32 -6.69
C ALA A 13 10.53 27.52 -8.17
N LEU A 14 10.34 26.46 -8.98
CA LEU A 14 9.91 26.54 -10.37
C LEU A 14 8.47 27.06 -10.43
N GLU A 15 7.55 26.56 -9.61
CA GLU A 15 6.18 27.09 -9.53
C GLU A 15 6.18 28.56 -9.11
N VAL A 16 6.93 28.92 -8.07
CA VAL A 16 7.04 30.31 -7.60
C VAL A 16 7.71 31.18 -8.66
N THR A 17 8.73 30.67 -9.35
CA THR A 17 9.44 31.39 -10.43
C THR A 17 8.55 31.55 -11.66
N ILE A 18 7.85 30.49 -12.10
CA ILE A 18 6.87 30.50 -13.20
C ILE A 18 5.69 31.44 -12.87
N ARG A 19 5.17 31.40 -11.63
CA ARG A 19 4.11 32.29 -11.16
C ARG A 19 4.57 33.75 -11.10
N ARG A 20 5.83 34.02 -10.73
CA ARG A 20 6.44 35.37 -10.72
C ARG A 20 6.79 35.86 -12.13
N GLN A 21 7.19 34.96 -13.04
CA GLN A 21 7.55 35.23 -14.44
C GLN A 21 6.38 35.70 -15.31
N LYS A 22 5.13 35.35 -14.96
CA LYS A 22 3.96 35.94 -15.64
C LYS A 22 3.88 37.47 -15.53
N SER A 23 4.73 38.11 -14.71
CA SER A 23 4.72 39.56 -14.49
C SER A 23 5.98 40.33 -14.92
N SER A 24 7.09 39.69 -15.30
CA SER A 24 8.29 40.42 -15.75
C SER A 24 9.25 39.55 -16.56
N GLN A 25 9.93 40.17 -17.53
CA GLN A 25 10.74 39.64 -18.64
C GLN A 25 11.67 38.43 -18.37
N ASP A 26 11.83 37.64 -19.44
CA ASP A 26 12.80 36.56 -19.75
C ASP A 26 14.03 36.43 -18.84
N VAL A 27 13.91 35.63 -17.78
CA VAL A 27 15.07 34.97 -17.16
C VAL A 27 14.69 33.50 -16.93
N SER A 28 15.16 32.61 -17.81
CA SER A 28 14.97 31.17 -17.68
C SER A 28 15.44 30.66 -16.31
N PRO A 29 14.73 29.71 -15.68
CA PRO A 29 15.16 29.17 -14.39
C PRO A 29 16.58 28.61 -14.51
N SER A 30 17.49 29.10 -13.67
CA SER A 30 18.87 28.61 -13.61
C SER A 30 18.88 27.23 -12.95
N ILE A 31 19.01 26.19 -13.76
CA ILE A 31 19.17 24.82 -13.28
C ILE A 31 20.61 24.67 -12.81
N VAL A 32 20.82 24.33 -11.53
CA VAL A 32 22.14 23.99 -11.02
C VAL A 32 22.55 22.67 -11.68
N ILE A 33 23.56 22.74 -12.54
CA ILE A 33 24.03 21.61 -13.37
C ILE A 33 25.09 20.78 -12.64
N ASP A 34 25.64 21.31 -11.54
CA ASP A 34 26.67 20.65 -10.74
C ASP A 34 26.05 19.96 -9.50
N ALA A 35 26.02 18.63 -9.53
CA ALA A 35 25.55 17.79 -8.43
C ALA A 35 26.65 17.48 -7.39
N ASN A 36 27.87 18.02 -7.51
CA ASN A 36 28.99 17.69 -6.62
C ASN A 36 28.71 18.01 -5.15
N SER A 37 28.15 19.19 -4.85
CA SER A 37 27.82 19.58 -3.47
C SER A 37 26.82 18.61 -2.84
N GLN A 38 25.89 18.12 -3.66
CA GLN A 38 24.82 17.22 -3.28
C GLN A 38 25.35 15.82 -3.03
N LYS A 39 26.18 15.34 -3.94
CA LYS A 39 26.90 14.07 -3.82
C LYS A 39 27.73 14.05 -2.54
N VAL A 40 28.46 15.13 -2.26
CA VAL A 40 29.23 15.28 -1.00
C VAL A 40 28.33 15.23 0.23
N THR A 41 27.19 15.94 0.21
CA THR A 41 26.22 15.91 1.31
C THR A 41 25.66 14.51 1.55
N LEU A 42 25.24 13.81 0.49
CA LEU A 42 24.68 12.46 0.57
C LEU A 42 25.74 11.44 1.03
N THR A 43 26.95 11.49 0.48
CA THR A 43 28.06 10.64 0.93
C THR A 43 28.35 10.86 2.40
N LYS A 44 28.48 12.13 2.85
CA LYS A 44 28.72 12.44 4.27
C LYS A 44 27.60 11.93 5.17
N TRP A 45 26.34 12.09 4.74
CA TRP A 45 25.19 11.58 5.48
C TRP A 45 25.24 10.06 5.65
N MET A 46 25.41 9.30 4.55
CA MET A 46 25.47 7.82 4.61
C MET A 46 26.64 7.32 5.46
N THR A 47 27.82 7.95 5.32
CA THR A 47 29.02 7.64 6.12
C THR A 47 28.77 7.86 7.61
N ASN A 48 28.06 8.93 7.98
CA ASN A 48 27.73 9.21 9.37
C ASN A 48 26.74 8.18 9.94
N GLU A 49 25.70 7.81 9.19
CA GLU A 49 24.68 6.84 9.63
C GLU A 49 25.29 5.45 9.92
N LEU A 50 26.23 5.01 9.08
CA LEU A 50 26.88 3.71 9.25
C LEU A 50 28.17 3.76 10.08
N SER A 51 28.62 4.95 10.49
CA SER A 51 29.94 5.14 11.12
C SER A 51 31.08 4.45 10.36
N SER A 52 31.03 4.52 9.02
CA SER A 52 31.88 3.72 8.12
C SER A 52 32.75 4.61 7.22
N THR A 53 33.43 4.01 6.24
CA THR A 53 34.14 4.74 5.18
C THR A 53 33.16 5.31 4.13
N PRO A 54 33.56 6.33 3.35
CA PRO A 54 32.74 6.84 2.25
C PRO A 54 32.27 5.75 1.30
N LEU A 55 30.94 5.61 1.15
CA LEU A 55 30.31 4.66 0.24
C LEU A 55 30.13 5.29 -1.15
N SER A 56 30.23 4.45 -2.19
CA SER A 56 29.94 4.87 -3.56
C SER A 56 28.43 4.95 -3.77
N ILE A 57 27.97 6.00 -4.48
CA ILE A 57 26.58 6.12 -4.92
C ILE A 57 26.52 5.59 -6.35
N HIS A 58 25.83 4.46 -6.55
CA HIS A 58 25.60 3.86 -7.87
C HIS A 58 24.33 4.40 -8.52
N HIS A 59 23.30 4.67 -7.71
CA HIS A 59 22.03 5.17 -8.20
C HIS A 59 21.32 6.02 -7.15
N TYR A 60 20.51 6.96 -7.62
CA TYR A 60 19.58 7.75 -6.81
C TYR A 60 18.26 7.84 -7.57
N SER A 61 17.16 7.68 -6.85
CA SER A 61 15.80 7.87 -7.37
C SER A 61 14.94 8.67 -6.40
N LEU A 62 14.04 9.50 -6.94
CA LEU A 62 12.97 10.14 -6.17
C LEU A 62 11.78 9.20 -6.15
N ILE A 63 11.26 8.86 -4.96
CA ILE A 63 10.13 7.93 -4.85
C ILE A 63 9.08 8.43 -3.86
N TYR A 64 7.87 7.90 -4.00
CA TYR A 64 6.97 7.73 -2.87
C TYR A 64 7.20 6.35 -2.26
N TRP A 65 7.48 6.33 -0.96
CA TRP A 65 7.74 5.12 -0.19
C TRP A 65 6.61 4.86 0.80
N CYS A 66 6.19 3.60 0.92
CA CYS A 66 5.35 3.14 2.02
C CYS A 66 6.16 2.15 2.88
N PRO A 67 6.40 2.45 4.17
CA PRO A 67 7.24 1.64 5.05
C PRO A 67 6.67 0.24 5.31
N LYS A 68 5.35 0.11 5.30
CA LYS A 68 4.67 -1.17 5.50
C LYS A 68 3.49 -1.27 4.55
N VAL A 69 3.58 -2.27 3.69
CA VAL A 69 2.44 -2.83 2.99
C VAL A 69 2.03 -4.01 3.85
N ASP A 70 0.82 -3.99 4.41
CA ASP A 70 0.29 -5.13 5.16
C ASP A 70 0.46 -6.39 4.30
N ASN A 71 0.78 -7.54 4.91
CA ASN A 71 1.14 -8.76 4.20
C ASN A 71 0.23 -9.00 2.98
N ALA A 72 0.79 -9.38 1.84
CA ALA A 72 0.01 -9.77 0.65
C ALA A 72 -1.08 -10.85 0.91
N SER A 73 -1.04 -11.55 2.06
CA SER A 73 -2.12 -12.42 2.55
C SER A 73 -3.27 -11.69 3.26
N SER A 74 -3.04 -10.51 3.85
CA SER A 74 -4.04 -9.62 4.45
C SER A 74 -4.43 -8.42 3.57
N ILE A 75 -3.68 -8.11 2.51
CA ILE A 75 -4.12 -7.13 1.48
C ILE A 75 -5.44 -7.59 0.82
N VAL A 76 -5.69 -8.90 0.74
CA VAL A 76 -6.96 -9.41 0.19
C VAL A 76 -8.17 -9.06 1.07
N SER A 77 -7.99 -8.78 2.38
CA SER A 77 -9.10 -8.43 3.28
C SER A 77 -9.37 -6.93 3.37
N THR A 78 -8.39 -6.05 3.11
CA THR A 78 -8.53 -4.60 3.32
C THR A 78 -8.73 -3.78 2.04
N LEU A 79 -8.45 -4.34 0.85
CA LEU A 79 -8.62 -3.63 -0.43
C LEU A 79 -10.06 -3.49 -0.93
N GLY A 80 -10.97 -4.08 -0.18
CA GLY A 80 -12.35 -4.22 -0.59
C GLY A 80 -12.53 -5.44 -1.49
N ARG A 81 -13.26 -6.41 -0.96
CA ARG A 81 -13.60 -7.66 -1.62
C ARG A 81 -14.94 -7.48 -2.32
N SER A 82 -15.07 -7.96 -3.55
CA SER A 82 -16.35 -7.92 -4.24
C SER A 82 -16.64 -9.20 -5.00
N GLY A 83 -17.91 -9.53 -5.16
CA GLY A 83 -18.32 -10.76 -5.83
C GLY A 83 -19.80 -11.05 -5.66
N TYR A 84 -20.29 -11.96 -6.50
CA TYR A 84 -21.66 -12.46 -6.40
C TYR A 84 -21.73 -13.56 -5.35
N LEU A 85 -22.61 -13.40 -4.37
CA LEU A 85 -22.84 -14.37 -3.31
C LEU A 85 -24.32 -14.71 -3.24
N TYR A 86 -24.61 -15.93 -2.81
CA TYR A 86 -25.98 -16.30 -2.46
C TYR A 86 -26.25 -15.86 -1.03
N VAL A 87 -27.38 -15.20 -0.82
CA VAL A 87 -27.75 -14.66 0.49
C VAL A 87 -29.21 -14.94 0.80
N ARG A 88 -29.50 -15.21 2.06
CA ARG A 88 -30.87 -15.16 2.60
C ARG A 88 -30.89 -14.52 3.98
N GLU A 89 -31.93 -13.76 4.26
CA GLU A 89 -32.16 -13.17 5.58
C GLU A 89 -32.97 -14.14 6.45
N MET A 90 -32.53 -14.31 7.70
CA MET A 90 -33.19 -15.17 8.69
C MET A 90 -33.83 -14.29 9.76
N ALA A 91 -35.15 -14.31 9.88
CA ALA A 91 -35.86 -13.55 10.90
C ALA A 91 -35.65 -14.18 12.31
N LYS A 92 -35.54 -13.31 13.33
CA LYS A 92 -35.14 -13.72 14.70
C LYS A 92 -36.12 -14.68 15.37
N LEU A 93 -37.44 -14.47 15.25
CA LEU A 93 -38.46 -15.29 15.92
C LEU A 93 -39.87 -14.88 15.47
N ARG A 94 -40.52 -15.69 14.65
CA ARG A 94 -41.93 -16.10 14.81
C ARG A 94 -42.05 -17.54 14.33
N VAL A 95 -42.77 -18.36 15.08
CA VAL A 95 -42.79 -19.85 15.08
C VAL A 95 -43.07 -20.51 13.72
N TRP A 96 -43.41 -19.76 12.67
CA TRP A 96 -43.71 -20.28 11.33
C TRP A 96 -43.41 -19.25 10.23
N GLN A 97 -42.18 -18.75 10.12
CA GLN A 97 -41.73 -18.07 8.91
C GLN A 97 -40.69 -18.93 8.20
N LYS A 98 -40.98 -19.28 6.94
CA LYS A 98 -39.99 -19.92 6.07
C LYS A 98 -38.79 -18.99 5.92
N PRO A 99 -37.56 -19.52 5.91
CA PRO A 99 -36.39 -18.76 5.50
C PRO A 99 -36.68 -18.02 4.18
N ALA A 100 -36.13 -16.82 4.02
CA ALA A 100 -36.15 -16.17 2.72
C ALA A 100 -35.51 -17.10 1.67
N GLU A 101 -36.01 -17.05 0.44
CA GLU A 101 -35.37 -17.77 -0.66
C GLU A 101 -33.95 -17.25 -0.87
N TRP A 102 -33.06 -18.14 -1.27
CA TRP A 102 -31.71 -17.78 -1.66
C TRP A 102 -31.77 -16.87 -2.89
N VAL A 103 -31.16 -15.70 -2.78
CA VAL A 103 -30.99 -14.78 -3.90
C VAL A 103 -29.52 -14.55 -4.14
N GLN A 104 -29.13 -14.49 -5.41
CA GLN A 104 -27.79 -14.07 -5.79
C GLN A 104 -27.74 -12.55 -5.84
N ASP A 105 -26.82 -11.95 -5.10
CA ASP A 105 -26.61 -10.51 -5.06
C ASP A 105 -25.11 -10.20 -5.15
N TYR A 106 -24.79 -8.98 -5.56
CA TYR A 106 -23.41 -8.51 -5.62
C TYR A 106 -23.01 -7.84 -4.30
N PHE A 107 -21.97 -8.34 -3.67
CA PHE A 107 -21.41 -7.80 -2.44
C PHE A 107 -20.14 -7.03 -2.72
N LEU A 108 -19.95 -5.93 -1.98
CA LEU A 108 -18.73 -5.14 -1.96
C LEU A 108 -18.39 -4.82 -0.51
N LEU A 109 -17.33 -5.40 0.01
CA LEU A 109 -16.69 -4.99 1.25
C LEU A 109 -15.80 -3.79 0.92
N ARG A 110 -15.86 -2.70 1.70
CA ARG A 110 -14.94 -1.56 1.55
C ARG A 110 -14.81 -0.82 2.88
N GLY A 111 -13.60 -0.80 3.44
CA GLY A 111 -13.38 -0.34 4.82
C GLY A 111 -14.21 -1.18 5.78
N GLN A 112 -14.86 -0.53 6.75
CA GLN A 112 -15.74 -1.19 7.74
C GLN A 112 -17.20 -1.31 7.26
N LYS A 113 -17.46 -1.22 5.94
CA LYS A 113 -18.81 -1.31 5.37
C LYS A 113 -18.92 -2.45 4.37
N LEU A 114 -19.98 -3.26 4.50
CA LEU A 114 -20.37 -4.26 3.52
C LEU A 114 -21.61 -3.78 2.78
N TYR A 115 -21.46 -3.54 1.48
CA TYR A 115 -22.51 -3.08 0.59
C TYR A 115 -23.10 -4.28 -0.15
N ARG A 116 -24.43 -4.31 -0.29
CA ARG A 116 -25.19 -5.30 -1.04
C ARG A 116 -25.92 -4.62 -2.18
N PHE A 117 -25.77 -5.13 -3.38
CA PHE A 117 -26.40 -4.65 -4.60
C PHE A 117 -27.14 -5.81 -5.29
N GLU A 118 -28.13 -5.49 -6.12
CA GLU A 118 -28.74 -6.51 -6.99
C GLU A 118 -27.73 -7.10 -7.96
N ASP A 119 -26.93 -6.23 -8.57
CA ASP A 119 -25.86 -6.59 -9.49
C ASP A 119 -24.68 -5.61 -9.41
N SER A 120 -23.61 -5.90 -10.14
CA SER A 120 -22.39 -5.07 -10.17
C SER A 120 -22.55 -3.73 -10.91
N SER A 121 -23.64 -3.51 -11.64
CA SER A 121 -23.90 -2.29 -12.42
C SER A 121 -24.70 -1.24 -11.65
N CYS A 122 -25.34 -1.65 -10.55
CA CYS A 122 -26.17 -0.80 -9.70
C CYS A 122 -25.38 0.34 -9.05
N LYS A 123 -25.89 1.57 -9.16
CA LYS A 123 -25.32 2.76 -8.48
C LYS A 123 -25.84 2.96 -7.06
N VAL A 124 -26.95 2.31 -6.71
CA VAL A 124 -27.60 2.40 -5.40
C VAL A 124 -27.65 0.99 -4.80
N GLY A 125 -27.14 0.83 -3.58
CA GLY A 125 -27.15 -0.45 -2.88
C GLY A 125 -28.52 -0.79 -2.30
N LYS A 126 -28.87 -2.07 -2.32
CA LYS A 126 -30.02 -2.64 -1.59
C LYS A 126 -29.87 -2.41 -0.09
N ARG A 127 -28.64 -2.61 0.44
CA ARG A 127 -28.33 -2.49 1.86
C ARG A 127 -26.87 -2.17 2.11
N VAL A 128 -26.58 -1.53 3.23
CA VAL A 128 -25.23 -1.29 3.74
C VAL A 128 -25.20 -1.74 5.18
N TYR A 129 -24.22 -2.58 5.53
CA TYR A 129 -23.95 -2.99 6.91
C TYR A 129 -22.69 -2.26 7.38
N ASN A 130 -22.80 -1.51 8.47
CA ASN A 130 -21.65 -1.03 9.20
C ASN A 130 -21.11 -2.17 10.06
N LEU A 131 -20.03 -2.82 9.65
CA LEU A 131 -19.58 -4.07 10.27
C LEU A 131 -19.25 -3.92 11.75
N LYS A 132 -18.78 -2.75 12.19
CA LYS A 132 -18.45 -2.51 13.59
C LYS A 132 -19.66 -2.28 14.48
N GLU A 133 -20.69 -1.63 13.94
CA GLU A 133 -21.88 -1.23 14.70
C GLU A 133 -23.01 -2.26 14.56
N ASP A 134 -23.21 -2.76 13.34
CA ASP A 134 -24.34 -3.59 12.96
C ASP A 134 -24.02 -5.08 13.05
N VAL A 135 -22.76 -5.50 13.15
CA VAL A 135 -22.37 -6.92 13.12
C VAL A 135 -21.62 -7.33 14.39
N SER A 136 -22.10 -8.40 15.01
CA SER A 136 -21.55 -8.95 16.26
C SER A 136 -20.57 -10.10 16.03
N GLY A 137 -20.57 -10.70 14.83
CA GLY A 137 -19.63 -11.74 14.45
C GLY A 137 -20.08 -12.54 13.23
N CYS A 138 -19.22 -13.48 12.83
CA CYS A 138 -19.51 -14.47 11.80
C CYS A 138 -19.18 -15.89 12.29
N ARG A 139 -19.91 -16.89 11.78
CA ARG A 139 -19.62 -18.31 12.04
C ARG A 139 -19.92 -19.17 10.81
N GLU A 140 -19.17 -20.24 10.63
CA GLU A 140 -19.51 -21.28 9.65
C GLU A 140 -20.82 -21.97 10.06
N VAL A 141 -21.63 -22.38 9.08
CA VAL A 141 -22.87 -23.11 9.31
C VAL A 141 -23.02 -24.23 8.29
N GLU A 142 -23.43 -25.39 8.76
CA GLU A 142 -23.84 -26.51 7.91
C GLU A 142 -25.33 -26.39 7.65
N LEU A 143 -25.72 -26.42 6.37
CA LEU A 143 -27.10 -26.30 5.92
C LEU A 143 -27.43 -27.49 5.02
N ASP A 144 -28.66 -28.00 5.14
CA ASP A 144 -29.12 -29.11 4.30
C ASP A 144 -29.31 -28.70 2.84
N ASP A 145 -29.53 -27.39 2.58
CA ASP A 145 -29.95 -26.86 1.29
C ASP A 145 -28.85 -26.08 0.54
N TYR A 146 -27.69 -25.83 1.16
CA TYR A 146 -26.55 -25.16 0.51
C TYR A 146 -25.21 -25.54 1.17
N GLU A 147 -24.21 -25.81 0.33
CA GLU A 147 -22.84 -26.05 0.79
C GLU A 147 -22.05 -24.75 0.93
N PHE A 148 -21.01 -24.77 1.77
CA PHE A 148 -20.06 -23.65 1.96
C PHE A 148 -20.71 -22.34 2.42
N ALA A 149 -21.53 -22.45 3.46
CA ALA A 149 -22.26 -21.33 4.04
C ALA A 149 -21.66 -20.83 5.36
N PHE A 150 -21.85 -19.54 5.62
CA PHE A 150 -21.57 -18.91 6.91
C PHE A 150 -22.68 -17.93 7.27
N GLU A 151 -22.81 -17.64 8.57
CA GLU A 151 -23.77 -16.67 9.09
C GLU A 151 -23.08 -15.41 9.56
N MET A 152 -23.66 -14.26 9.24
CA MET A 152 -23.33 -12.96 9.80
C MET A 152 -24.41 -12.56 10.82
N LEU A 153 -23.98 -12.26 12.04
CA LEU A 153 -24.85 -12.01 13.20
C LEU A 153 -25.07 -10.50 13.38
N LEU A 154 -26.30 -10.01 13.24
CA LEU A 154 -26.57 -8.57 13.34
C LEU A 154 -26.83 -8.12 14.80
N SER A 155 -26.18 -7.02 15.21
CA SER A 155 -26.13 -6.46 16.57
C SER A 155 -27.45 -5.80 17.01
N VAL A 156 -28.10 -5.02 16.14
CA VAL A 156 -29.36 -4.30 16.45
C VAL A 156 -30.54 -4.90 15.67
N ASP A 157 -31.59 -5.30 16.39
CA ASP A 157 -32.92 -5.75 15.94
C ASP A 157 -33.13 -6.92 14.95
N SER A 158 -32.14 -7.50 14.25
CA SER A 158 -32.51 -8.08 12.94
C SER A 158 -31.83 -9.41 12.54
N GLY A 159 -32.09 -10.50 13.26
CA GLY A 159 -31.87 -11.83 12.67
C GLY A 159 -30.41 -12.23 12.40
N THR A 160 -30.23 -13.20 11.52
CA THR A 160 -28.93 -13.57 10.93
C THR A 160 -29.02 -13.46 9.42
N ILE A 161 -27.90 -13.24 8.76
CA ILE A 161 -27.82 -13.33 7.31
C ILE A 161 -26.98 -14.55 7.00
N GLN A 162 -27.53 -15.48 6.24
CA GLN A 162 -26.78 -16.62 5.74
C GLN A 162 -26.25 -16.30 4.36
N ILE A 163 -24.96 -16.56 4.18
CA ILE A 163 -24.23 -16.31 2.94
C ILE A 163 -23.61 -17.61 2.49
N ALA A 164 -23.86 -18.01 1.25
CA ALA A 164 -23.26 -19.19 0.64
C ALA A 164 -22.38 -18.79 -0.55
N CYS A 165 -21.28 -19.54 -0.70
CA CYS A 165 -20.25 -19.30 -1.71
C CYS A 165 -20.10 -20.50 -2.64
N ALA A 166 -19.42 -20.32 -3.77
CA ALA A 166 -19.23 -21.42 -4.72
C ALA A 166 -18.24 -22.47 -4.21
N THR A 167 -17.33 -22.09 -3.30
CA THR A 167 -16.33 -22.99 -2.72
C THR A 167 -16.09 -22.71 -1.25
N LYS A 168 -15.63 -23.73 -0.51
CA LYS A 168 -15.17 -23.59 0.88
C LYS A 168 -14.08 -22.52 1.04
N HIS A 169 -13.15 -22.47 0.08
CA HIS A 169 -12.07 -21.48 0.09
C HIS A 169 -12.63 -20.06 -0.01
N GLU A 170 -13.58 -19.82 -0.91
CA GLU A 170 -14.24 -18.52 -1.07
C GLU A 170 -15.02 -18.12 0.18
N ALA A 171 -15.75 -19.04 0.81
CA ALA A 171 -16.48 -18.81 2.05
C ALA A 171 -15.53 -18.39 3.19
N MET A 172 -14.42 -19.11 3.38
CA MET A 172 -13.40 -18.78 4.37
C MET A 172 -12.81 -17.40 4.13
N GLN A 173 -12.51 -17.07 2.88
CA GLN A 173 -11.94 -15.77 2.54
C GLN A 173 -12.93 -14.62 2.81
N TRP A 174 -14.22 -14.78 2.49
CA TRP A 174 -15.24 -13.77 2.82
C TRP A 174 -15.44 -13.62 4.33
N MET A 175 -15.57 -14.73 5.04
CA MET A 175 -15.75 -14.74 6.50
C MET A 175 -14.57 -14.08 7.21
N ASN A 176 -13.34 -14.44 6.85
CA ASN A 176 -12.14 -13.85 7.45
C ASN A 176 -12.03 -12.35 7.14
N ALA A 177 -12.37 -11.91 5.93
CA ALA A 177 -12.35 -10.49 5.58
C ALA A 177 -13.37 -9.68 6.40
N ILE A 178 -14.57 -10.22 6.62
CA ILE A 178 -15.60 -9.56 7.45
C ILE A 178 -15.15 -9.52 8.91
N LEU A 179 -14.70 -10.64 9.47
CA LEU A 179 -14.22 -10.73 10.86
C LEU A 179 -13.05 -9.77 11.12
N HIS A 180 -12.13 -9.66 10.17
CA HIS A 180 -11.03 -8.70 10.23
C HIS A 180 -11.56 -7.26 10.37
N CYS A 181 -12.49 -6.85 9.50
CA CYS A 181 -13.10 -5.53 9.55
C CYS A 181 -13.94 -5.26 10.81
N ILE A 182 -14.46 -6.30 11.47
CA ILE A 182 -15.14 -6.18 12.79
C ILE A 182 -14.10 -5.95 13.90
N SER A 183 -12.95 -6.64 13.82
CA SER A 183 -11.92 -6.64 14.87
C SER A 183 -10.99 -5.42 14.87
N GLU A 184 -10.73 -4.82 13.70
CA GLU A 184 -9.89 -3.64 13.61
C GLU A 184 -10.60 -2.43 14.24
N GLY A 185 -9.95 -1.80 15.23
CA GLY A 185 -10.33 -0.46 15.70
C GLY A 185 -10.36 0.51 14.53
N GLU A 186 -11.07 1.64 14.67
CA GLU A 186 -11.32 2.62 13.60
C GLU A 186 -10.06 2.88 12.76
N THR A 187 -9.88 2.13 11.68
CA THR A 187 -8.97 2.52 10.62
C THR A 187 -9.74 3.59 9.88
N VAL A 188 -9.59 4.82 10.39
CA VAL A 188 -9.77 6.04 9.63
C VAL A 188 -9.15 5.76 8.27
N GLY A 189 -10.02 5.58 7.27
CA GLY A 189 -9.76 4.64 6.18
C GLY A 189 -8.46 4.89 5.46
N SER A 190 -7.77 3.82 5.03
CA SER A 190 -6.72 3.83 3.98
C SER A 190 -6.05 5.20 3.88
N ASN A 191 -5.35 5.61 4.94
CA ASN A 191 -4.85 6.97 4.97
C ASN A 191 -3.88 7.13 3.79
N GLU A 192 -4.23 8.02 2.88
CA GLU A 192 -3.32 8.56 1.86
C GLU A 192 -2.03 9.12 2.52
N HIS A 193 -1.99 9.26 3.85
CA HIS A 193 -0.86 9.67 4.67
C HIS A 193 0.29 8.64 4.80
N ASP A 194 0.13 7.38 4.39
CA ASP A 194 1.20 6.37 4.53
C ASP A 194 2.34 6.49 3.50
N LEU A 195 2.14 7.30 2.45
CA LEU A 195 3.12 7.51 1.39
C LEU A 195 4.01 8.71 1.72
N VAL A 196 5.30 8.43 1.92
CA VAL A 196 6.33 9.42 2.22
C VAL A 196 7.11 9.75 0.93
N ALA A 197 7.20 11.04 0.58
CA ALA A 197 8.11 11.47 -0.48
C ALA A 197 9.55 11.48 0.05
N CYS A 198 10.43 10.70 -0.57
CA CYS A 198 11.83 10.53 -0.13
C CYS A 198 12.74 10.04 -1.26
N CYS A 199 14.07 10.23 -1.15
CA CYS A 199 15.01 9.56 -2.04
C CYS A 199 15.21 8.11 -1.62
N VAL A 200 15.53 7.28 -2.61
CA VAL A 200 16.21 6.01 -2.43
C VAL A 200 17.57 6.06 -3.12
N LEU A 201 18.60 5.57 -2.44
CA LEU A 201 19.98 5.53 -2.90
C LEU A 201 20.48 4.09 -2.91
N ILE A 202 21.14 3.69 -3.99
CA ILE A 202 21.82 2.40 -4.11
C ILE A 202 23.31 2.62 -3.90
N THR A 203 23.88 1.90 -2.94
CA THR A 203 25.32 1.90 -2.62
C THR A 203 25.93 0.52 -2.88
N ASP A 204 27.17 0.30 -2.43
CA ASP A 204 27.86 -0.97 -2.59
C ASP A 204 27.15 -2.14 -1.88
N ASN A 205 26.58 -1.89 -0.68
CA ASN A 205 26.01 -2.95 0.17
C ASN A 205 24.63 -2.60 0.76
N TYR A 206 24.13 -1.37 0.56
CA TYR A 206 22.94 -0.87 1.23
C TYR A 206 22.03 -0.08 0.31
N LEU A 207 20.73 -0.15 0.60
CA LEU A 207 19.75 0.86 0.20
C LEU A 207 19.57 1.88 1.30
N PHE A 208 19.59 3.16 0.94
CA PHE A 208 19.32 4.25 1.87
C PHE A 208 18.05 4.99 1.45
N PHE A 209 17.14 5.18 2.40
CA PHE A 209 15.93 5.98 2.24
C PHE A 209 16.07 7.26 3.06
N GLY A 210 16.03 8.40 2.38
CA GLY A 210 16.28 9.71 2.98
C GLY A 210 15.21 10.73 2.64
N GLN A 211 14.80 11.53 3.61
CA GLN A 211 13.92 12.67 3.39
C GLN A 211 14.65 13.97 3.68
N GLU A 212 14.76 14.81 2.66
CA GLU A 212 15.36 16.14 2.82
C GLU A 212 14.42 17.06 3.64
N SER A 213 14.98 17.73 4.64
CA SER A 213 14.25 18.73 5.42
C SER A 213 14.20 20.05 4.67
N SER A 214 13.06 20.76 4.73
CA SER A 214 12.90 22.07 4.10
C SER A 214 13.66 23.20 4.79
N THR A 215 14.22 22.97 5.99
CA THR A 215 14.78 24.04 6.84
C THR A 215 16.28 23.93 7.10
N VAL A 216 16.91 22.80 6.77
CA VAL A 216 18.34 22.55 7.00
C VAL A 216 18.83 21.60 5.91
N ASN A 217 20.05 21.77 5.39
CA ASN A 217 20.74 20.83 4.47
C ASN A 217 21.00 19.48 5.16
N PHE A 218 19.93 18.83 5.59
CA PHE A 218 19.89 17.68 6.46
C PHE A 218 18.94 16.68 5.83
N VAL A 219 19.46 15.48 5.62
CA VAL A 219 18.68 14.34 5.17
C VAL A 219 18.29 13.56 6.41
N ARG A 220 16.99 13.52 6.70
CA ARG A 220 16.45 12.62 7.70
C ARG A 220 16.48 11.21 7.16
N THR A 221 17.18 10.31 7.83
CA THR A 221 17.14 8.88 7.54
C THR A 221 15.76 8.32 7.85
N LEU A 222 15.18 7.61 6.90
CA LEU A 222 13.91 6.92 7.04
C LEU A 222 14.09 5.41 7.21
N CYS A 223 15.01 4.83 6.45
CA CYS A 223 15.28 3.40 6.45
C CYS A 223 16.66 3.15 5.82
N ILE A 224 17.38 2.15 6.31
CA ILE A 224 18.59 1.60 5.70
C ILE A 224 18.38 0.09 5.60
N VAL A 225 18.63 -0.48 4.43
CA VAL A 225 18.44 -1.91 4.17
C VAL A 225 19.75 -2.50 3.68
N SER A 226 20.27 -3.53 4.35
CA SER A 226 21.41 -4.28 3.84
C SER A 226 20.99 -5.15 2.67
N PHE A 227 21.85 -5.31 1.67
CA PHE A 227 21.58 -6.21 0.54
C PHE A 227 21.36 -7.66 0.99
N ASP A 228 22.01 -8.09 2.07
CA ASP A 228 21.83 -9.43 2.66
C ASP A 228 20.44 -9.64 3.27
N GLU A 229 19.73 -8.55 3.60
CA GLU A 229 18.38 -8.59 4.16
C GLU A 229 17.31 -8.63 3.06
N ILE A 230 17.66 -8.25 1.83
CA ILE A 230 16.73 -8.22 0.69
C ILE A 230 16.45 -9.65 0.23
N ARG A 231 15.17 -10.03 0.24
CA ARG A 231 14.74 -11.38 -0.17
C ARG A 231 14.32 -11.43 -1.62
N CYS A 232 13.54 -10.46 -2.06
CA CYS A 232 13.06 -10.39 -3.45
C CYS A 232 12.37 -9.06 -3.73
N LEU A 233 12.10 -8.83 -5.02
CA LEU A 233 11.40 -7.65 -5.50
C LEU A 233 10.32 -8.02 -6.52
N TYR A 234 9.14 -7.43 -6.38
CA TYR A 234 7.97 -7.66 -7.25
C TYR A 234 7.56 -6.38 -7.97
N LYS A 235 7.36 -6.42 -9.28
CA LYS A 235 6.75 -5.30 -10.03
C LYS A 235 5.23 -5.33 -9.81
N CYS A 236 4.68 -4.36 -9.09
CA CYS A 236 3.22 -4.28 -8.86
C CYS A 236 2.48 -3.50 -9.96
N SER A 237 3.17 -2.59 -10.64
CA SER A 237 2.59 -1.78 -11.73
C SER A 237 3.68 -1.28 -12.69
N LYS A 238 3.33 -0.42 -13.65
CA LYS A 238 4.30 0.19 -14.58
C LYS A 238 5.36 1.02 -13.88
N SER A 239 5.04 1.68 -12.76
CA SER A 239 5.97 2.58 -12.07
C SER A 239 6.01 2.34 -10.55
N ALA A 240 5.70 1.12 -10.11
CA ALA A 240 5.83 0.77 -8.71
C ALA A 240 6.20 -0.70 -8.50
N CYS A 241 6.96 -0.94 -7.44
CA CYS A 241 7.41 -2.26 -7.03
C CYS A 241 7.35 -2.45 -5.51
N ILE A 242 7.31 -3.71 -5.09
CA ILE A 242 7.36 -4.11 -3.69
C ILE A 242 8.72 -4.72 -3.39
N LEU A 243 9.41 -4.17 -2.40
CA LEU A 243 10.66 -4.69 -1.85
C LEU A 243 10.34 -5.53 -0.61
N MET A 244 10.76 -6.79 -0.60
CA MET A 244 10.66 -7.65 0.58
C MET A 244 12.03 -7.82 1.22
N ALA A 245 12.09 -7.59 2.54
CA ALA A 245 13.33 -7.71 3.28
C ALA A 245 13.09 -8.18 4.72
N SER A 246 14.05 -8.94 5.25
CA SER A 246 14.01 -9.51 6.60
C SER A 246 14.82 -8.63 7.55
N PHE A 247 14.24 -7.52 8.01
CA PHE A 247 14.86 -6.67 9.02
C PHE A 247 13.80 -5.98 9.90
N THR A 248 14.21 -5.57 11.09
CA THR A 248 13.44 -4.68 11.99
C THR A 248 13.74 -3.24 11.59
N ILE A 249 12.71 -2.46 11.24
CA ILE A 249 12.86 -1.05 10.83
C ILE A 249 13.63 -0.27 11.91
N PHE A 250 14.85 0.16 11.62
CA PHE A 250 15.59 1.02 12.54
C PHE A 250 15.26 2.51 12.31
N ARG A 251 14.49 3.05 13.28
CA ARG A 251 14.23 4.47 13.67
C ARG A 251 13.51 5.35 12.63
N PHE A 252 12.29 5.87 12.85
CA PHE A 252 11.62 6.40 14.06
C PHE A 252 10.16 5.87 14.21
N ASP A 253 9.72 5.71 15.47
CA ASP A 253 8.35 5.50 16.00
C ASP A 253 7.57 4.19 15.76
N ILE A 254 8.17 3.15 15.18
CA ILE A 254 7.56 1.81 15.18
C ILE A 254 8.52 0.83 15.84
N VAL A 255 8.34 0.63 17.15
CA VAL A 255 8.90 -0.52 17.86
C VAL A 255 7.93 -1.67 17.64
N GLU A 256 8.23 -2.57 16.70
CA GLU A 256 7.56 -3.87 16.64
C GLU A 256 8.44 -4.90 17.36
N GLU A 257 7.86 -5.56 18.36
CA GLU A 257 8.49 -6.63 19.15
C GLU A 257 8.83 -7.85 18.28
N GLU A 258 9.86 -8.55 18.77
CA GLU A 258 10.56 -9.71 18.23
C GLU A 258 9.68 -10.75 17.53
N ALA A 259 9.62 -10.67 16.20
CA ALA A 259 9.44 -11.81 15.32
C ALA A 259 10.27 -11.57 14.04
N GLU A 260 10.95 -12.60 13.52
CA GLU A 260 11.55 -12.59 12.18
C GLU A 260 10.46 -12.39 11.12
N SER A 261 9.98 -11.17 10.99
CA SER A 261 8.93 -10.79 10.06
C SER A 261 9.58 -10.22 8.80
N VAL A 262 9.23 -10.81 7.65
CA VAL A 262 9.58 -10.22 6.35
C VAL A 262 8.73 -8.97 6.18
N THR A 263 9.37 -7.81 6.11
CA THR A 263 8.68 -6.55 5.85
C THR A 263 8.51 -6.35 4.35
N GLN A 264 7.30 -5.95 3.95
CA GLN A 264 6.99 -5.57 2.57
C GLN A 264 6.88 -4.05 2.47
N MET A 265 7.67 -3.43 1.61
CA MET A 265 7.67 -1.99 1.36
C MET A 265 7.25 -1.68 -0.07
N LEU A 266 6.46 -0.63 -0.26
CA LEU A 266 6.10 -0.13 -1.59
C LEU A 266 7.05 1.00 -2.00
N LEU A 267 7.60 0.89 -3.21
CA LEU A 267 8.38 1.94 -3.86
C LEU A 267 7.62 2.37 -5.13
N SER A 268 7.26 3.63 -5.22
CA SER A 268 6.58 4.20 -6.39
C SER A 268 7.41 5.32 -7.02
N PHE A 269 7.62 5.19 -8.32
CA PHE A 269 8.41 6.06 -9.19
C PHE A 269 7.49 6.92 -10.05
N ALA A 270 8.02 8.04 -10.55
CA ALA A 270 7.25 8.97 -11.36
C ALA A 270 6.84 8.35 -12.69
N VAL A 271 7.77 7.61 -13.31
CA VAL A 271 7.59 6.97 -14.61
C VAL A 271 8.21 5.58 -14.64
N GLU A 272 7.74 4.75 -15.57
CA GLU A 272 8.22 3.36 -15.74
C GLU A 272 9.74 3.28 -15.98
N SER A 273 10.29 4.18 -16.80
CA SER A 273 11.73 4.19 -17.08
C SER A 273 12.60 4.44 -15.86
N GLU A 274 12.13 5.24 -14.89
CA GLU A 274 12.88 5.49 -13.65
C GLU A 274 12.91 4.24 -12.75
N MET A 275 11.78 3.53 -12.68
CA MET A 275 11.73 2.25 -11.99
C MET A 275 12.62 1.22 -12.68
N ASP A 276 12.54 1.10 -14.00
CA ASP A 276 13.36 0.13 -14.75
C ASP A 276 14.86 0.44 -14.61
N ASP A 277 15.26 1.73 -14.63
CA ASP A 277 16.63 2.17 -14.34
C ASP A 277 17.06 1.76 -12.92
N PHE A 278 16.21 2.01 -11.92
CA PHE A 278 16.46 1.61 -10.53
C PHE A 278 16.64 0.09 -10.39
N LEU A 279 15.74 -0.69 -10.99
CA LEU A 279 15.79 -2.16 -10.95
C LEU A 279 17.03 -2.70 -11.64
N SER A 280 17.42 -2.11 -12.78
CA SER A 280 18.64 -2.48 -13.49
C SER A 280 19.89 -2.21 -12.65
N GLN A 281 19.94 -1.08 -11.95
CA GLN A 281 21.08 -0.75 -11.08
C GLN A 281 21.12 -1.65 -9.84
N LEU A 282 19.97 -1.96 -9.25
CA LEU A 282 19.89 -2.86 -8.11
C LEU A 282 20.32 -4.29 -8.49
N GLN A 283 19.86 -4.80 -9.65
CA GLN A 283 20.28 -6.11 -10.16
C GLN A 283 21.78 -6.16 -10.45
N ALA A 284 22.38 -5.05 -10.91
CA ALA A 284 23.82 -4.98 -11.13
C ALA A 284 24.62 -5.11 -9.82
N GLN A 285 24.10 -4.60 -8.71
CA GLN A 285 24.71 -4.73 -7.38
C GLN A 285 24.39 -6.06 -6.70
N ILE A 286 23.21 -6.63 -6.96
CA ILE A 286 22.76 -7.92 -6.41
C ILE A 286 22.37 -8.86 -7.57
N PRO A 287 23.32 -9.49 -8.28
CA PRO A 287 23.01 -10.32 -9.45
C PRO A 287 22.12 -11.53 -9.14
N THR A 288 22.10 -11.98 -7.88
CA THR A 288 21.28 -13.09 -7.39
C THR A 288 19.86 -12.66 -7.00
N LEU A 289 19.54 -11.37 -7.05
CA LEU A 289 18.22 -10.86 -6.67
C LEU A 289 17.14 -11.45 -7.57
N ASN A 290 16.11 -12.01 -6.95
CA ASN A 290 14.95 -12.53 -7.66
C ASN A 290 13.98 -11.39 -8.01
N LEU A 291 14.00 -11.01 -9.30
CA LEU A 291 13.00 -10.14 -9.91
C LEU A 291 11.84 -10.98 -10.43
N SER A 292 10.75 -11.06 -9.66
CA SER A 292 9.59 -11.86 -10.05
C SER A 292 8.63 -11.06 -10.94
N PRO A 293 8.32 -11.54 -12.17
CA PRO A 293 7.34 -10.91 -13.04
C PRO A 293 5.94 -11.46 -12.77
N THR A 294 5.20 -10.93 -11.80
CA THR A 294 3.77 -11.24 -11.69
C THR A 294 2.96 -10.11 -11.04
N VAL A 295 1.84 -9.81 -11.68
CA VAL A 295 0.92 -8.70 -11.43
C VAL A 295 -0.04 -9.06 -10.30
N GLN A 296 0.03 -8.33 -9.20
CA GLN A 296 -1.09 -8.11 -8.28
C GLN A 296 -1.26 -6.60 -8.13
N SER A 297 -2.43 -6.09 -8.50
CA SER A 297 -2.76 -4.67 -8.30
C SER A 297 -2.84 -4.39 -6.81
N CYS A 298 -1.90 -3.62 -6.29
CA CYS A 298 -1.97 -3.08 -4.94
C CYS A 298 -2.62 -1.70 -5.01
N VAL A 299 -3.68 -1.45 -4.24
CA VAL A 299 -4.36 -0.13 -4.22
C VAL A 299 -3.42 0.99 -3.76
N LYS A 300 -2.42 0.68 -2.91
CA LYS A 300 -1.35 1.65 -2.59
C LYS A 300 -0.51 1.99 -3.83
N CYS A 301 -0.32 1.07 -4.79
CA CYS A 301 0.33 1.37 -6.08
C CYS A 301 -0.53 2.34 -6.93
N GLU A 302 -1.85 2.19 -6.95
CA GLU A 302 -2.75 3.13 -7.66
C GLU A 302 -2.81 4.51 -7.00
N ALA A 303 -2.87 4.57 -5.67
CA ALA A 303 -2.81 5.81 -4.91
C ALA A 303 -1.49 6.56 -5.14
N ALA A 304 -0.37 5.84 -5.15
CA ALA A 304 0.94 6.41 -5.44
C ALA A 304 1.03 6.90 -6.90
N ALA A 305 0.51 6.14 -7.87
CA ALA A 305 0.47 6.57 -9.27
C ALA A 305 -0.37 7.84 -9.50
N LYS A 306 -1.43 8.07 -8.70
CA LYS A 306 -2.21 9.32 -8.74
C LYS A 306 -1.42 10.53 -8.23
N ARG A 307 -0.52 10.36 -7.26
CA ARG A 307 0.28 11.48 -6.71
C ARG A 307 1.28 12.08 -7.70
N TRP A 308 1.73 11.29 -8.66
CA TRP A 308 2.61 11.77 -9.72
C TRP A 308 1.88 12.57 -10.81
N LYS A 309 0.55 12.43 -10.90
CA LYS A 309 -0.30 13.18 -11.85
C LYS A 309 -0.68 14.52 -11.21
N ILE A 310 0.17 15.53 -11.41
CA ILE A 310 -0.15 16.94 -11.16
C ILE A 310 -1.02 17.46 -12.31
#